data_AF-A0A453T5K6-F1
#
_entry.id   AF-A0A453T5K6-F1
#
_cell.length_a   1.000
_cell.length_b   1.000
_cell.length_c   1.000
_cell.angle_alpha   90.00
_cell.angle_beta   90.00
_cell.angle_gamma   90.00
#
_symmetry.space_group_name_H-M   'P 1'
#
loop_
_entity.id
_entity.type
_entity.pdbx_description
1 polymer ?
#
loop_
_entity_poly.entity_id
_entity_poly.type
_entity_poly.pdbx_seq_one_letter_code
_entity_poly.pdbx_strand_id
1 'polypeptide(L)' 'MRAAWNPAQSVRFRPVGPNRFVVQASCLGDWEHIMLQGPWLFRNMAVLLCPYDGFHKAEEVEFHHLPI' A
#
# COMPACT_ATOMS: atom_id res chain seq x y z
N MET A 1 1.07 1.68 -13.30
CA MET A 1 0.28 2.35 -12.25
C MET A 1 1.18 3.39 -11.59
N ARG A 2 0.72 4.63 -11.37
CA ARG A 2 1.54 5.66 -10.71
C ARG A 2 1.33 5.54 -9.20
N ALA A 3 2.42 5.43 -8.45
CA ALA A 3 2.37 5.34 -6.99
C ALA A 3 2.02 6.71 -6.37
N ALA A 4 1.31 6.72 -5.25
CA ALA A 4 1.00 7.94 -4.51
C ALA A 4 2.21 8.51 -3.74
N TRP A 5 3.26 7.70 -3.57
CA TRP A 5 4.32 7.89 -2.57
C TRP A 5 5.66 8.39 -3.15
N ASN A 6 5.74 8.63 -4.45
CA ASN A 6 6.98 9.02 -5.14
C ASN A 6 8.23 8.20 -4.70
N PRO A 7 8.19 6.86 -4.83
CA PRO A 7 9.25 6.00 -4.31
C PRO A 7 10.58 6.23 -5.05
N ALA A 8 11.69 6.05 -4.35
CA ALA A 8 13.03 6.17 -4.94
C ALA A 8 13.30 5.04 -5.94
N GLN A 9 12.75 3.84 -5.70
CA GLN A 9 12.84 2.70 -6.60
C GLN A 9 11.47 2.28 -7.15
N SER A 10 11.48 1.45 -8.19
CA SER A 10 10.26 0.88 -8.74
C SER A 10 9.52 0.06 -7.70
N VAL A 11 8.21 0.26 -7.56
CA VAL A 11 7.38 -0.53 -6.65
C VAL A 11 6.55 -1.52 -7.46
N ARG A 12 6.47 -2.77 -6.99
CA ARG A 12 5.66 -3.81 -7.63
C ARG A 12 4.25 -3.80 -7.08
N PHE A 13 3.28 -3.86 -7.98
CA PHE A 13 1.86 -3.91 -7.66
C PHE A 13 1.27 -5.22 -8.17
N ARG A 14 0.63 -5.98 -7.28
CA ARG A 14 -0.16 -7.16 -7.64
C ARG A 14 -1.63 -6.89 -7.31
N PRO A 15 -2.52 -6.78 -8.31
CA PRO A 15 -3.95 -6.65 -8.06
C PRO A 15 -4.48 -7.95 -7.44
N VAL A 16 -5.29 -7.83 -6.39
CA VAL A 16 -5.92 -8.96 -5.68
C VAL A 16 -7.43 -8.79 -5.55
N GLY A 17 -7.98 -7.68 -6.03
CA GLY A 17 -9.41 -7.43 -6.05
C GLY A 17 -9.75 -6.02 -6.53
N PRO A 18 -11.04 -5.66 -6.54
CA PRO A 18 -11.48 -4.31 -6.87
C PRO A 18 -10.86 -3.29 -5.91
N ASN A 19 -10.07 -2.34 -6.44
CA ASN A 19 -9.36 -1.32 -5.67
C ASN A 19 -8.49 -1.88 -4.51
N ARG A 20 -7.98 -3.11 -4.65
CA ARG A 20 -7.12 -3.77 -3.66
C ARG A 20 -5.86 -4.32 -4.32
N PHE A 21 -4.72 -4.00 -3.72
CA PHE A 21 -3.41 -4.32 -4.26
C PHE A 21 -2.48 -4.78 -3.16
N VAL A 22 -1.69 -5.82 -3.44
CA VAL A 22 -0.48 -6.11 -2.70
C VAL A 22 0.66 -5.31 -3.31
N VAL A 23 1.38 -4.60 -2.45
CA VAL A 23 2.44 -3.68 -2.85
C VAL A 23 3.75 -4.17 -2.24
N GLN A 24 4.79 -4.30 -3.08
CA GLN A 24 6.13 -4.67 -2.62
C GLN A 24 7.10 -3.56 -2.99
N ALA A 25 7.64 -2.90 -1.95
CA ALA A 25 8.73 -1.95 -2.08
C ALA A 25 10.04 -2.69 -2.41
N SER A 26 10.91 -2.07 -3.21
CA SER A 26 12.21 -2.64 -3.57
C SER A 26 13.29 -2.43 -2.50
N CYS A 27 13.08 -1.52 -1.56
CA CYS A 27 13.99 -1.27 -0.44
C CYS A 27 13.22 -0.92 0.84
N LEU A 28 13.90 -1.06 1.98
CA LEU A 28 13.33 -0.74 3.30
C LEU A 28 12.95 0.74 3.41
N GLY A 29 13.77 1.65 2.87
CA GLY A 29 13.49 3.09 2.93
C GLY A 29 12.18 3.48 2.22
N ASP A 30 11.92 2.90 1.04
CA ASP A 30 10.64 3.11 0.35
C ASP A 30 9.48 2.50 1.16
N TRP A 31 9.68 1.33 1.77
CA TRP A 31 8.65 0.70 2.62
C TRP A 31 8.30 1.57 3.84
N GLU A 32 9.30 2.07 4.55
CA GLU A 32 9.12 2.95 5.72
C GLU A 32 8.45 4.26 5.31
N HIS A 33 8.86 4.86 4.19
CA HIS A 33 8.22 6.06 3.65
C HIS A 33 6.74 5.80 3.38
N ILE A 34 6.41 4.75 2.63
CA ILE A 34 5.03 4.36 2.28
C ILE A 34 4.19 4.12 3.54
N MET A 35 4.73 3.41 4.54
CA MET A 35 3.95 3.01 5.73
C MET A 35 3.82 4.11 6.79
N LEU A 36 4.82 4.97 6.96
CA LEU A 36 4.93 5.85 8.12
C LEU A 36 4.71 7.33 7.80
N GLN A 37 4.89 7.76 6.54
CA GLN A 37 4.81 9.19 6.17
C GLN A 37 3.48 9.58 5.50
N GLY A 38 2.48 8.70 5.55
CA GLY A 38 1.10 9.00 5.13
C GLY A 38 0.40 10.02 6.04
N PRO A 39 -0.82 10.47 5.70
CA PRO A 39 -1.78 9.82 4.80
C PRO A 39 -1.52 10.12 3.31
N TRP A 40 -1.94 9.18 2.46
CA TRP A 40 -1.70 9.27 1.02
C TRP A 40 -2.99 9.48 0.25
N LEU A 41 -2.91 10.36 -0.76
CA LEU A 41 -4.02 10.64 -1.67
C LEU A 41 -3.64 10.21 -3.09
N PHE A 42 -4.52 9.44 -3.72
CA PHE A 42 -4.41 9.08 -5.12
C PHE A 42 -5.72 9.34 -5.83
N ARG A 43 -5.71 10.25 -6.82
CA ARG A 43 -6.91 10.63 -7.60
C ARG A 43 -8.12 10.97 -6.70
N ASN A 44 -7.91 11.86 -5.71
CA ASN A 44 -8.92 12.25 -4.72
C ASN A 44 -9.46 11.12 -3.83
N MET A 45 -8.81 9.95 -3.78
CA MET A 45 -9.13 8.86 -2.86
C MET A 45 -8.02 8.69 -1.83
N ALA A 46 -8.39 8.47 -0.57
CA ALA A 46 -7.44 8.08 0.46
C ALA A 46 -6.93 6.66 0.20
N VAL A 47 -5.62 6.46 0.37
CA VAL A 47 -5.00 5.13 0.29
C VAL A 47 -4.89 4.57 1.69
N LEU A 48 -5.57 3.45 1.93
CA LEU A 48 -5.41 2.65 3.14
C LEU A 48 -4.27 1.65 2.95
N LEU A 49 -3.42 1.54 3.96
CA LEU A 49 -2.25 0.66 3.97
C LEU A 49 -2.27 -0.17 5.24
N CYS A 50 -1.88 -1.43 5.11
CA CYS A 50 -1.59 -2.30 6.24
C CYS A 50 -0.36 -3.16 5.90
N PRO A 51 0.46 -3.52 6.90
CA PRO A 51 1.49 -4.54 6.70
C PRO A 51 0.85 -5.83 6.18
N TYR A 52 1.53 -6.50 5.26
CA TYR A 52 1.09 -7.78 4.71
C TYR A 52 2.24 -8.78 4.80
N ASP A 53 1.94 -9.97 5.29
CA ASP A 53 2.93 -11.00 5.59
C ASP A 53 3.34 -11.86 4.38
N GLY A 54 2.55 -11.83 3.30
CA GLY A 54 2.77 -12.65 2.12
C GLY A 54 2.27 -14.09 2.20
N PHE A 55 1.65 -14.48 3.32
CA PHE A 55 1.19 -15.86 3.55
C PHE A 55 -0.33 -15.97 3.53
N HIS A 56 -1.04 -15.06 4.20
CA HIS A 56 -2.50 -15.07 4.21
C HIS A 56 -3.06 -14.65 2.85
N LYS A 57 -4.28 -15.07 2.52
CA LYS A 57 -4.94 -14.58 1.31
C LYS A 57 -5.13 -13.07 1.42
N ALA A 58 -4.63 -12.32 0.44
CA ALA A 58 -4.69 -10.86 0.46
C ALA A 58 -6.13 -10.34 0.39
N GLU A 59 -7.06 -11.17 -0.10
CA GLU A 59 -8.50 -10.92 -0.12
C GLU A 59 -9.14 -11.01 1.27
N GLU A 60 -8.53 -11.76 2.19
CA GLU A 60 -9.03 -11.98 3.56
C GLU A 60 -8.42 -11.00 4.58
N VAL A 61 -7.42 -10.21 4.17
CA VAL A 61 -6.81 -9.19 5.05
C VAL A 61 -7.82 -8.07 5.31
N GLU A 62 -8.13 -7.88 6.59
CA GLU A 62 -8.98 -6.80 7.06
C GLU A 62 -8.18 -5.51 7.26
N PHE A 63 -8.74 -4.41 6.76
CA PHE A 63 -8.22 -3.07 7.04
C PHE A 63 -8.97 -2.52 8.25
N HIS A 64 -8.31 -2.49 9.40
CA HIS A 64 -8.88 -1.82 10.57
C HIS A 64 -8.89 -0.31 10.32
N HIS A 65 -10.09 0.27 10.33
CA HIS A 65 -10.33 1.67 9.98
C HIS A 65 -9.56 2.62 10.93
N LEU A 66 -8.87 3.60 10.35
CA LEU A 66 -8.46 4.79 11.10
C LEU A 66 -9.74 5.55 11.49
N PRO A 67 -9.95 5.89 12.78
CA PRO A 67 -10.95 6.89 13.12
C PRO A 67 -10.45 8.21 12.53
N ILE A 68 -11.11 8.67 11.48
CA ILE A 68 -10.88 10.00 10.90
C ILE A 68 -11.56 11.04 11.79
#